data_AF-A0A522FMW8-F1
#
_entry.id   AF-A0A522FMW8-F1
#
_cell.length_a   1.000
_cell.length_b   1.000
_cell.length_c   1.000
_cell.angle_alpha   90.00
_cell.angle_beta   90.00
_cell.angle_gamma   90.00
#
_symmetry.space_group_name_H-M   'P 1'
#
loop_
_entity.id
_entity.type
_entity.pdbx_description
1 polymer ?
#
loop_
_entity_poly.entity_id
_entity_poly.type
_entity_poly.pdbx_seq_one_letter_code
_entity_poly.pdbx_strand_id
1 'polypeptide(L)'
;MKRIAVSLTFIAILIVSHLQVYSQETQVAIDNDNKLYLIDSEMESKLLLFKEYPGFIDARLYQISDENFVLEISYKVDERTMRQRKNMNTNQVKELRNQVSQCIQEKCPVILINQEGRSTFLAGTTMLGLGAWDWMVPSMLDVEDNSTYMALYLSTAALSFFVPYLITENSPVTEGAASLSIFGGALGIAHGLMLNYLFSDDFTSGSYGLMFSMSIAELIGGYYLATNTNMTEGKASVLSTMTAIGIGYGIGLPFIFGAEEKESYMLGGLLGSGVGYFAGNLISNSQNYTVGDASILANCGMLGAYLPLMINAIAETKDGESVVATVLLGAASGIFIGDRLVLGKDFTKSQGTFISIGTLAGGLLGGSIGFLFEGNDLNSDGKMVMLFSALGAIGGFTVMYESFKDKARVPENRTSLEFEFNPGSYAVSKLYNNSKSLYQPYIPMVGLKYRF
;
A
#
# COMPACT_ATOMS: atom_id res chain seq x y z
N MET A 1 58.97 37.48 -1.02
CA MET A 1 57.93 37.81 0.00
C MET A 1 56.73 38.61 -0.56
N LYS A 2 56.90 39.70 -1.34
CA LYS A 2 55.76 40.48 -1.86
C LYS A 2 54.76 39.73 -2.77
N ARG A 3 55.16 38.67 -3.49
CA ARG A 3 54.26 37.87 -4.34
C ARG A 3 53.37 36.88 -3.58
N ILE A 4 53.77 36.45 -2.37
CA ILE A 4 53.00 35.49 -1.56
C ILE A 4 51.84 36.21 -0.84
N ALA A 5 52.05 37.47 -0.44
CA ALA A 5 51.02 38.28 0.21
C ALA A 5 49.82 38.55 -0.72
N VAL A 6 50.04 38.81 -2.01
CA VAL A 6 48.97 39.10 -2.98
C VAL A 6 48.09 37.87 -3.27
N SER A 7 48.69 36.67 -3.33
CA SER A 7 47.93 35.42 -3.53
C SER A 7 47.08 35.02 -2.32
N LEU A 8 47.55 35.29 -1.09
CA LEU A 8 46.76 35.04 0.12
C LEU A 8 45.55 35.98 0.23
N THR A 9 45.68 37.25 -0.17
CA THR A 9 44.56 38.20 -0.19
C THR A 9 43.50 37.80 -1.22
N PHE A 10 43.90 37.30 -2.40
CA PHE A 10 42.95 36.86 -3.43
C PHE A 10 42.18 35.59 -3.03
N ILE A 11 42.84 34.65 -2.34
CA ILE A 11 42.19 33.44 -1.79
C ILE A 11 41.24 33.82 -0.65
N ALA A 12 41.61 34.75 0.23
CA ALA A 12 40.73 35.23 1.30
C ALA A 12 39.46 35.92 0.75
N ILE A 13 39.59 36.71 -0.32
CA ILE A 13 38.45 37.36 -0.98
C ILE A 13 37.53 36.33 -1.67
N LEU A 14 38.10 35.30 -2.30
CA LEU A 14 37.33 34.20 -2.91
C LEU A 14 36.58 33.35 -1.87
N ILE A 15 37.18 33.10 -0.71
CA ILE A 15 36.54 32.35 0.39
C ILE A 15 35.42 33.19 1.03
N VAL A 16 35.60 34.50 1.19
CA VAL A 16 34.57 35.39 1.74
C VAL A 16 33.42 35.63 0.75
N SER A 17 33.66 35.59 -0.57
CA SER A 17 32.60 35.72 -1.58
C SER A 17 31.66 34.50 -1.70
N HIS A 18 32.02 33.36 -1.12
CA HIS A 18 31.18 32.15 -1.12
C HIS A 18 30.35 31.96 0.16
N LEU A 19 30.48 32.84 1.14
CA LEU A 19 29.61 32.88 2.33
C LEU A 19 28.39 33.77 2.09
N GLN A 20 27.71 33.61 0.95
CA GLN A 20 26.31 34.01 0.88
C GLN A 20 25.51 32.93 1.60
N VAL A 21 25.35 33.13 2.91
CA VAL A 21 24.37 32.38 3.71
C VAL A 21 23.01 32.70 3.13
N TYR A 22 22.54 31.85 2.22
CA TYR A 22 21.15 31.89 1.79
C TYR A 22 20.32 31.57 3.03
N SER A 23 19.65 32.59 3.56
CA SER A 23 18.61 32.41 4.57
C SER A 23 17.54 31.52 3.95
N GLN A 24 17.58 30.22 4.26
CA GLN A 24 16.57 29.27 3.80
C GLN A 24 15.29 29.54 4.58
N GLU A 25 14.24 29.90 3.85
CA GLU A 25 12.91 30.06 4.41
C GLU A 25 12.27 28.67 4.56
N THR A 26 11.89 28.31 5.77
CA THR A 26 11.23 27.02 6.04
C THR A 26 9.74 27.26 6.18
N GLN A 27 8.91 26.62 5.36
CA GLN A 27 7.46 26.70 5.53
C GLN A 27 7.06 26.07 6.87
N VAL A 28 6.28 26.78 7.67
CA VAL A 28 5.79 26.33 8.97
C VAL A 28 4.28 26.42 9.03
N ALA A 29 3.66 25.68 9.95
CA ALA A 29 2.22 25.67 10.10
C ALA A 29 1.68 27.03 10.58
N ILE A 30 0.50 27.40 10.07
CA ILE A 30 -0.23 28.64 10.36
C ILE A 30 -1.26 28.46 11.49
N ASP A 31 -1.47 27.24 11.98
CA ASP A 31 -2.27 26.89 13.16
C ASP A 31 -1.38 26.47 14.36
N ASN A 32 -2.01 26.23 15.51
CA ASN A 32 -1.33 25.79 16.73
C ASN A 32 -1.05 24.27 16.76
N ASP A 33 -1.85 23.46 16.06
CA ASP A 33 -1.74 22.00 16.09
C ASP A 33 -0.69 21.46 15.11
N ASN A 34 -0.02 22.37 14.37
CA ASN A 34 0.93 22.07 13.30
C ASN A 34 0.34 21.23 12.16
N LYS A 35 -0.94 21.42 11.85
CA LYS A 35 -1.65 20.65 10.81
C LYS A 35 -1.87 21.45 9.53
N LEU A 36 -1.95 22.77 9.62
CA LEU A 36 -2.36 23.62 8.53
C LEU A 36 -1.18 24.45 8.02
N TYR A 37 -0.73 24.21 6.80
CA TYR A 37 0.41 24.92 6.19
C TYR A 37 -0.01 25.93 5.11
N LEU A 38 -1.27 25.87 4.69
CA LEU A 38 -1.86 26.65 3.60
C LEU A 38 -3.30 26.98 3.94
N ILE A 39 -3.67 28.26 3.86
CA ILE A 39 -5.09 28.66 3.80
C ILE A 39 -5.36 29.04 2.35
N ASP A 40 -6.16 28.26 1.64
CA ASP A 40 -6.58 28.54 0.27
C ASP A 40 -7.89 29.35 0.21
N SER A 41 -8.35 29.69 -0.98
CA SER A 41 -9.57 30.48 -1.20
C SER A 41 -10.84 29.80 -0.67
N GLU A 42 -10.93 28.48 -0.71
CA GLU A 42 -12.07 27.76 -0.15
C GLU A 42 -12.07 27.88 1.38
N MET A 43 -10.92 27.69 2.01
CA MET A 43 -10.75 27.79 3.46
C MET A 43 -10.92 29.23 3.96
N GLU A 44 -10.38 30.21 3.25
CA GLU A 44 -10.59 31.64 3.50
C GLU A 44 -12.08 31.97 3.56
N SER A 45 -12.86 31.46 2.60
CA SER A 45 -14.29 31.74 2.51
C SER A 45 -15.05 31.22 3.73
N LYS A 46 -14.61 30.11 4.31
CA LYS A 46 -15.20 29.46 5.48
C LYS A 46 -14.74 30.10 6.79
N LEU A 47 -13.45 30.40 6.92
CA LEU A 47 -12.86 30.95 8.14
C LEU A 47 -13.13 32.47 8.29
N LEU A 48 -13.39 33.15 7.17
CA LEU A 48 -13.51 34.60 7.07
C LEU A 48 -12.24 35.36 7.50
N LEU A 49 -11.08 34.78 7.24
CA LEU A 49 -9.76 35.41 7.45
C LEU A 49 -9.33 36.14 6.18
N PHE A 50 -8.44 37.14 6.23
CA PHE A 50 -7.86 37.77 5.03
C PHE A 50 -8.84 38.42 4.03
N LYS A 51 -10.03 38.85 4.49
CA LYS A 51 -11.06 39.49 3.66
C LYS A 51 -10.61 40.80 3.01
N GLU A 52 -9.53 41.39 3.50
CA GLU A 52 -8.91 42.58 2.94
C GLU A 52 -8.20 42.35 1.59
N TYR A 53 -8.01 41.09 1.16
CA TYR A 53 -7.34 40.75 -0.10
C TYR A 53 -8.37 40.32 -1.18
N PRO A 54 -8.73 41.20 -2.14
CA PRO A 54 -9.65 40.83 -3.20
C PRO A 54 -9.06 39.74 -4.08
N GLY A 55 -9.88 38.74 -4.43
CA GLY A 55 -9.43 37.59 -5.22
C GLY A 55 -8.35 36.77 -4.50
N PHE A 56 -8.46 36.60 -3.18
CA PHE A 56 -7.56 35.76 -2.38
C PHE A 56 -7.33 34.40 -3.05
N ILE A 57 -6.07 33.97 -3.12
CA ILE A 57 -5.64 32.68 -3.69
C ILE A 57 -5.17 31.78 -2.56
N ASP A 58 -4.13 32.21 -1.84
CA ASP A 58 -3.58 31.46 -0.71
C ASP A 58 -2.83 32.32 0.32
N ALA A 59 -2.61 31.76 1.51
CA ALA A 59 -1.72 32.29 2.53
C ALA A 59 -0.81 31.18 3.10
N ARG A 60 0.48 31.47 3.24
CA ARG A 60 1.53 30.56 3.72
C ARG A 60 2.43 31.27 4.72
N LEU A 61 2.85 30.55 5.76
CA LEU A 61 3.76 31.08 6.77
C LEU A 61 5.15 30.44 6.60
N TYR A 62 6.18 31.28 6.57
CA TYR A 62 7.57 30.86 6.46
C TYR A 62 8.37 31.38 7.66
N GLN A 63 9.27 30.55 8.18
CA GLN A 63 10.24 30.92 9.20
C GLN A 63 11.58 31.27 8.53
N ILE A 64 12.08 32.46 8.82
CA ILE A 64 13.38 32.98 8.32
C ILE A 64 14.47 32.75 9.38
N SER A 65 14.12 32.93 10.65
CA SER A 65 14.97 32.68 11.82
C SER A 65 14.10 32.34 13.02
N ASP A 66 14.69 32.03 14.17
CA ASP A 66 13.95 31.67 15.39
C ASP A 66 12.91 32.72 15.82
N GLU A 67 13.16 33.99 15.52
CA GLU A 67 12.30 35.12 15.94
C GLU A 67 11.60 35.84 14.77
N ASN A 68 11.95 35.52 13.52
CA ASN A 68 11.43 36.24 12.35
C ASN A 68 10.75 35.28 11.37
N PHE A 69 9.54 35.68 10.98
CA PHE A 69 8.66 34.93 10.10
C PHE A 69 8.15 35.85 8.99
N VAL A 70 7.66 35.24 7.91
CA VAL A 70 6.98 35.92 6.82
C VAL A 70 5.68 35.21 6.51
N LEU A 71 4.58 35.95 6.60
CA LEU A 71 3.30 35.55 6.04
C LEU A 71 3.27 36.03 4.58
N GLU A 72 3.26 35.09 3.64
CA GLU A 72 3.05 35.35 2.22
C GLU A 72 1.56 35.16 1.89
N ILE A 73 0.95 36.14 1.24
CA ILE A 73 -0.44 36.11 0.80
C ILE A 73 -0.47 36.35 -0.70
N SER A 74 -1.03 35.40 -1.45
CA SER A 74 -1.25 35.48 -2.88
C SER A 74 -2.70 35.86 -3.15
N TYR A 75 -2.93 36.83 -4.05
CA TYR A 75 -4.28 37.30 -4.40
C TYR A 75 -4.33 37.86 -5.83
N LYS A 76 -5.53 38.10 -6.37
CA LYS A 76 -5.73 38.48 -7.78
C LYS A 76 -6.39 39.87 -7.90
N VAL A 77 -5.74 40.79 -8.61
CA VAL A 77 -6.26 42.12 -8.94
C VAL A 77 -6.12 42.36 -10.44
N ASP A 78 -7.21 42.72 -11.13
CA ASP A 78 -7.24 43.00 -12.58
C ASP A 78 -6.55 41.91 -13.43
N GLU A 79 -6.91 40.65 -13.21
CA GLU A 79 -6.31 39.48 -13.87
C GLU A 79 -4.83 39.19 -13.55
N ARG A 80 -4.20 39.95 -12.66
CA ARG A 80 -2.81 39.75 -12.25
C ARG A 80 -2.72 39.12 -10.86
N THR A 81 -1.88 38.10 -10.74
CA THR A 81 -1.51 37.53 -9.44
C THR A 81 -0.51 38.45 -8.74
N MET A 82 -0.90 38.94 -7.57
CA MET A 82 -0.10 39.75 -6.67
C MET A 82 0.32 38.90 -5.47
N ARG A 83 1.48 39.22 -4.88
CA ARG A 83 1.95 38.62 -3.63
C ARG A 83 2.30 39.71 -2.64
N GLN A 84 1.75 39.61 -1.43
CA GLN A 84 2.11 40.45 -0.31
C GLN A 84 2.86 39.63 0.73
N ARG A 85 4.04 40.11 1.12
CA ARG A 85 4.87 39.49 2.16
C ARG A 85 4.83 40.38 3.39
N LYS A 86 4.34 39.85 4.51
CA LYS A 86 4.25 40.54 5.79
C LYS A 86 5.23 39.92 6.77
N ASN A 87 6.28 40.67 7.13
CA ASN A 87 7.21 40.27 8.18
C ASN A 87 6.48 40.22 9.53
N MET A 88 6.71 39.16 10.29
CA MET A 88 6.09 38.90 11.58
C MET A 88 7.14 38.46 12.60
N ASN A 89 6.97 38.88 13.85
CA ASN A 89 7.74 38.34 14.98
C ASN A 89 6.99 37.17 15.63
N THR A 90 7.65 36.48 16.57
CA THR A 90 7.09 35.33 17.30
C THR A 90 5.74 35.61 17.96
N ASN A 91 5.53 36.80 18.53
CA ASN A 91 4.26 37.16 19.18
C ASN A 91 3.13 37.30 18.15
N GLN A 92 3.40 37.94 17.01
CA GLN A 92 2.43 38.10 15.91
C GLN A 92 2.07 36.75 15.28
N VAL A 93 3.05 35.85 15.13
CA VAL A 93 2.78 34.48 14.66
C VAL A 93 1.95 33.70 15.66
N LYS A 94 2.22 33.82 16.97
CA LYS A 94 1.42 33.18 18.01
C LYS A 94 -0.03 33.69 17.99
N GLU A 95 -0.22 34.99 17.83
CA GLU A 95 -1.55 35.61 17.70
C GLU A 95 -2.28 35.13 16.44
N LEU A 96 -1.59 35.11 15.29
CA LEU A 96 -2.13 34.56 14.04
C LEU A 96 -2.55 33.10 14.21
N ARG A 97 -1.69 32.25 14.77
CA ARG A 97 -1.97 30.83 15.00
C ARG A 97 -3.15 30.63 15.94
N ASN A 98 -3.26 31.43 17.00
CA ASN A 98 -4.42 31.41 17.89
C ASN A 98 -5.70 31.80 17.15
N GLN A 99 -5.68 32.88 16.36
CA GLN A 99 -6.82 33.34 15.58
C GLN A 99 -7.28 32.28 14.57
N VAL A 100 -6.33 31.71 13.82
CA VAL A 100 -6.58 30.64 12.85
C VAL A 100 -7.18 29.42 13.55
N SER A 101 -6.55 28.94 14.62
CA SER A 101 -7.00 27.74 15.34
C SER A 101 -8.39 27.93 15.95
N GLN A 102 -8.66 29.11 16.51
CA GLN A 102 -9.98 29.46 17.05
C GLN A 102 -11.03 29.52 15.94
N CYS A 103 -10.73 30.17 14.81
CA CYS A 103 -11.65 30.23 13.67
C CYS A 103 -11.95 28.84 13.11
N ILE A 104 -10.96 27.95 13.06
CA ILE A 104 -11.14 26.57 12.64
C ILE A 104 -12.05 25.83 13.63
N GLN A 105 -11.78 25.90 14.93
CA GLN A 105 -12.61 25.25 15.95
C GLN A 105 -14.06 25.76 15.94
N GLU A 106 -14.28 27.06 15.74
CA GLU A 106 -15.60 27.68 15.78
C GLU A 106 -16.40 27.47 14.47
N LYS A 107 -15.75 27.54 13.31
CA LYS A 107 -16.44 27.62 12.01
C LYS A 107 -16.27 26.40 11.13
N CYS A 108 -15.18 25.65 11.28
CA CYS A 108 -14.84 24.56 10.37
C CYS A 108 -13.95 23.49 11.02
N PRO A 109 -14.41 22.81 12.09
CA PRO A 109 -13.63 21.76 12.75
C PRO A 109 -13.29 20.60 11.80
N VAL A 110 -14.12 20.38 10.78
CA VAL A 110 -13.95 19.35 9.74
C VAL A 110 -12.71 19.56 8.89
N ILE A 111 -12.20 20.79 8.75
CA ILE A 111 -11.02 21.10 7.93
C ILE A 111 -9.74 20.44 8.46
N LEU A 112 -9.68 20.11 9.75
CA LEU A 112 -8.54 19.42 10.36
C LEU A 112 -8.62 17.88 10.26
N ILE A 113 -9.71 17.35 9.72
CA ILE A 113 -9.96 15.92 9.63
C ILE A 113 -9.34 15.41 8.33
N ASN A 114 -8.38 14.50 8.42
CA ASN A 114 -7.83 13.86 7.23
C ASN A 114 -8.91 12.98 6.59
N GLN A 115 -9.39 13.34 5.41
CA GLN A 115 -10.46 12.68 4.67
C GLN A 115 -10.01 12.14 3.29
N GLU A 116 -8.71 12.06 3.04
CA GLU A 116 -8.14 11.66 1.74
C GLU A 116 -8.71 10.31 1.24
N GLY A 117 -8.82 9.33 2.14
CA GLY A 117 -9.28 7.98 1.83
C GLY A 117 -10.80 7.82 1.86
N ARG A 118 -11.57 8.85 2.22
CA ARG A 118 -13.03 8.73 2.38
C ARG A 118 -13.71 8.29 1.10
N SER A 119 -13.31 8.86 -0.04
CA SER A 119 -13.88 8.48 -1.34
C SER A 119 -13.62 7.00 -1.67
N THR A 120 -12.39 6.53 -1.47
CA THR A 120 -11.99 5.13 -1.61
C THR A 120 -12.80 4.24 -0.68
N PHE A 121 -12.93 4.60 0.60
CA PHE A 121 -13.70 3.87 1.61
C PHE A 121 -15.17 3.70 1.20
N LEU A 122 -15.84 4.79 0.81
CA LEU A 122 -17.24 4.76 0.39
C LEU A 122 -17.44 3.93 -0.88
N ALA A 123 -16.55 4.05 -1.87
CA ALA A 123 -16.59 3.22 -3.06
C ALA A 123 -16.40 1.73 -2.72
N GLY A 124 -15.45 1.42 -1.85
CA GLY A 124 -15.18 0.05 -1.43
C GLY A 124 -16.29 -0.58 -0.61
N THR A 125 -16.91 0.13 0.35
CA THR A 125 -18.07 -0.37 1.09
C THR A 125 -19.28 -0.57 0.17
N THR A 126 -19.46 0.31 -0.82
CA THR A 126 -20.50 0.15 -1.85
C THR A 126 -20.26 -1.09 -2.70
N MET A 127 -19.00 -1.35 -3.09
CA MET A 127 -18.64 -2.57 -3.83
C MET A 127 -18.84 -3.85 -3.00
N LEU A 128 -18.52 -3.82 -1.70
CA LEU A 128 -18.84 -4.94 -0.79
C LEU A 128 -20.36 -5.13 -0.66
N GLY A 129 -21.11 -4.03 -0.57
CA GLY A 129 -22.57 -4.03 -0.58
C GLY A 129 -23.15 -4.72 -1.80
N LEU A 130 -22.72 -4.33 -3.00
CA LEU A 130 -23.20 -4.83 -4.29
C LEU A 130 -22.62 -6.19 -4.72
N GLY A 131 -21.46 -6.57 -4.18
CA GLY A 131 -20.76 -7.78 -4.57
C GLY A 131 -21.00 -8.96 -3.63
N ALA A 132 -21.38 -8.67 -2.38
CA ALA A 132 -21.45 -9.66 -1.31
C ALA A 132 -22.67 -9.47 -0.41
N TRP A 133 -22.79 -8.30 0.24
CA TRP A 133 -23.76 -8.17 1.34
C TRP A 133 -25.22 -8.21 0.86
N ASP A 134 -25.50 -7.71 -0.33
CA ASP A 134 -26.83 -7.67 -0.94
C ASP A 134 -27.50 -9.04 -1.07
N TRP A 135 -26.78 -10.10 -1.42
CA TRP A 135 -27.31 -11.46 -1.42
C TRP A 135 -27.14 -12.17 -0.08
N MET A 136 -26.11 -11.84 0.72
CA MET A 136 -25.89 -12.46 2.03
C MET A 136 -26.99 -12.12 3.05
N VAL A 137 -27.43 -10.85 3.11
CA VAL A 137 -28.44 -10.39 4.08
C VAL A 137 -29.78 -11.12 3.94
N PRO A 138 -30.42 -11.18 2.76
CA PRO A 138 -31.67 -11.94 2.62
C PRO A 138 -31.44 -13.44 2.79
N SER A 139 -30.30 -14.00 2.37
CA SER A 139 -29.99 -15.42 2.55
C SER A 139 -29.76 -15.81 4.01
N MET A 140 -29.17 -14.94 4.85
CA MET A 140 -29.03 -15.22 6.29
C MET A 140 -30.37 -15.14 7.05
N LEU A 141 -31.34 -14.41 6.51
CA LEU A 141 -32.70 -14.29 7.05
C LEU A 141 -33.65 -15.36 6.50
N ASP A 142 -33.15 -16.26 5.64
CA ASP A 142 -33.90 -17.34 5.01
C ASP A 142 -35.17 -16.86 4.29
N VAL A 143 -35.04 -15.75 3.56
CA VAL A 143 -36.18 -15.11 2.87
C VAL A 143 -36.45 -15.80 1.55
N GLU A 144 -37.57 -16.53 1.47
CA GLU A 144 -38.01 -17.20 0.24
C GLU A 144 -38.87 -16.30 -0.68
N ASP A 145 -39.55 -15.29 -0.12
CA ASP A 145 -40.39 -14.39 -0.90
C ASP A 145 -39.54 -13.45 -1.77
N ASN A 146 -39.71 -13.53 -3.09
CA ASN A 146 -38.95 -12.74 -4.07
C ASN A 146 -39.03 -11.22 -3.83
N SER A 147 -40.19 -10.71 -3.39
CA SER A 147 -40.37 -9.26 -3.18
C SER A 147 -39.57 -8.79 -1.97
N THR A 148 -39.64 -9.54 -0.87
CA THR A 148 -38.90 -9.30 0.36
C THR A 148 -37.40 -9.49 0.14
N TYR A 149 -37.00 -10.53 -0.60
CA TYR A 149 -35.61 -10.79 -0.97
C TYR A 149 -35.03 -9.60 -1.74
N MET A 150 -35.72 -9.15 -2.81
CA MET A 150 -35.28 -8.02 -3.62
C MET A 150 -35.25 -6.70 -2.83
N ALA A 151 -36.23 -6.48 -1.95
CA ALA A 151 -36.25 -5.30 -1.08
C ALA A 151 -35.04 -5.27 -0.14
N LEU A 152 -34.68 -6.38 0.49
CA LEU A 152 -33.50 -6.50 1.35
C LEU A 152 -32.20 -6.38 0.56
N TYR A 153 -32.13 -7.00 -0.62
CA TYR A 153 -30.99 -6.92 -1.53
C TYR A 153 -30.67 -5.45 -1.88
N LEU A 154 -31.65 -4.73 -2.42
CA LEU A 154 -31.48 -3.32 -2.83
C LEU A 154 -31.23 -2.39 -1.63
N SER A 155 -31.91 -2.64 -0.50
CA SER A 155 -31.73 -1.84 0.70
C SER A 155 -30.33 -2.03 1.30
N THR A 156 -29.81 -3.25 1.32
CA THR A 156 -28.46 -3.55 1.81
C THR A 156 -27.40 -2.88 0.94
N ALA A 157 -27.54 -2.98 -0.39
CA ALA A 157 -26.69 -2.26 -1.32
C ALA A 157 -26.69 -0.74 -1.08
N ALA A 158 -27.87 -0.12 -0.90
CA ALA A 158 -27.96 1.31 -0.61
C ALA A 158 -27.35 1.69 0.75
N LEU A 159 -27.64 0.92 1.80
CA LEU A 159 -27.13 1.17 3.15
C LEU A 159 -25.61 1.04 3.24
N SER A 160 -24.99 0.18 2.41
CA SER A 160 -23.53 0.04 2.31
C SER A 160 -22.80 1.31 1.86
N PHE A 161 -23.50 2.26 1.23
CA PHE A 161 -23.00 3.59 0.93
C PHE A 161 -23.42 4.61 2.00
N PHE A 162 -24.72 4.71 2.28
CA PHE A 162 -25.27 5.80 3.09
C PHE A 162 -24.84 5.71 4.56
N VAL A 163 -24.73 4.51 5.13
CA VAL A 163 -24.28 4.36 6.53
C VAL A 163 -22.82 4.80 6.68
N PRO A 164 -21.85 4.26 5.90
CA PRO A 164 -20.48 4.78 5.87
C PRO A 164 -20.38 6.27 5.58
N TYR A 165 -21.17 6.80 4.64
CA TYR A 165 -21.17 8.23 4.30
C TYR A 165 -21.47 9.10 5.52
N LEU A 166 -22.51 8.76 6.28
CA LEU A 166 -22.94 9.54 7.44
C LEU A 166 -21.96 9.40 8.63
N ILE A 167 -21.50 8.20 8.94
CA ILE A 167 -20.61 7.99 10.11
C ILE A 167 -19.18 8.51 9.89
N THR A 168 -18.75 8.65 8.63
CA THR A 168 -17.41 9.17 8.29
C THR A 168 -17.36 10.66 8.01
N GLU A 169 -18.49 11.35 7.94
CA GLU A 169 -18.55 12.78 7.61
C GLU A 169 -17.63 13.63 8.50
N ASN A 170 -17.55 13.28 9.78
CA ASN A 170 -16.76 13.99 10.80
C ASN A 170 -15.69 13.11 11.44
N SER A 171 -15.21 12.08 10.73
CA SER A 171 -14.21 11.12 11.24
C SER A 171 -13.02 11.04 10.29
N PRO A 172 -11.77 10.95 10.78
CA PRO A 172 -10.61 10.86 9.90
C PRO A 172 -10.64 9.55 9.12
N VAL A 173 -10.56 9.63 7.80
CA VAL A 173 -10.42 8.48 6.90
C VAL A 173 -9.19 8.70 6.03
N THR A 174 -8.05 8.18 6.50
CA THR A 174 -6.80 8.17 5.73
C THR A 174 -6.86 7.13 4.61
N GLU A 175 -5.99 7.21 3.60
CA GLU A 175 -5.93 6.17 2.55
C GLU A 175 -5.57 4.79 3.12
N GLY A 176 -4.68 4.74 4.12
CA GLY A 176 -4.34 3.49 4.80
C GLY A 176 -5.51 2.89 5.57
N ALA A 177 -6.32 3.73 6.23
CA ALA A 177 -7.54 3.29 6.88
C ALA A 177 -8.55 2.76 5.86
N ALA A 178 -8.81 3.49 4.78
CA ALA A 178 -9.71 3.05 3.73
C ALA A 178 -9.27 1.70 3.13
N SER A 179 -8.00 1.59 2.74
CA SER A 179 -7.42 0.39 2.13
C SER A 179 -7.53 -0.85 3.02
N LEU A 180 -7.06 -0.75 4.27
CA LEU A 180 -7.08 -1.89 5.19
C LEU A 180 -8.51 -2.29 5.59
N SER A 181 -9.42 -1.32 5.71
CA SER A 181 -10.83 -1.59 6.05
C SER A 181 -11.55 -2.33 4.93
N ILE A 182 -11.43 -1.88 3.67
CA ILE A 182 -12.10 -2.54 2.54
C ILE A 182 -11.57 -3.97 2.39
N PHE A 183 -10.25 -4.13 2.49
CA PHE A 183 -9.64 -5.45 2.42
C PHE A 183 -10.03 -6.34 3.60
N GLY A 184 -10.07 -5.81 4.82
CA GLY A 184 -10.60 -6.49 6.00
C GLY A 184 -12.06 -6.91 5.78
N GLY A 185 -12.88 -6.05 5.17
CA GLY A 185 -14.25 -6.39 4.76
C GLY A 185 -14.31 -7.60 3.83
N ALA A 186 -13.48 -7.63 2.78
CA ALA A 186 -13.42 -8.76 1.86
C ALA A 186 -12.88 -10.04 2.54
N LEU A 187 -11.84 -9.92 3.37
CA LEU A 187 -11.27 -11.06 4.10
C LEU A 187 -12.20 -11.62 5.17
N GLY A 188 -12.95 -10.77 5.86
CA GLY A 188 -13.90 -11.21 6.87
C GLY A 188 -14.97 -12.13 6.28
N ILE A 189 -15.30 -11.99 4.99
CA ILE A 189 -16.17 -12.96 4.28
C ILE A 189 -15.50 -14.34 4.24
N ALA A 190 -14.23 -14.40 3.84
CA ALA A 190 -13.47 -15.65 3.79
C ALA A 190 -13.25 -16.24 5.18
N HIS A 191 -12.90 -15.43 6.17
CA HIS A 191 -12.74 -15.88 7.55
C HIS A 191 -14.06 -16.34 8.18
N GLY A 192 -15.19 -15.68 7.89
CA GLY A 192 -16.51 -16.13 8.33
C GLY A 192 -16.90 -17.48 7.71
N LEU A 193 -16.54 -17.71 6.44
CA LEU A 193 -16.72 -19.01 5.79
C LEU A 193 -15.84 -20.10 6.44
N MET A 194 -14.57 -19.79 6.72
CA MET A 194 -13.66 -20.72 7.40
C MET A 194 -14.15 -21.03 8.82
N LEU A 195 -14.60 -20.02 9.56
CA LEU A 195 -15.17 -20.19 10.89
C LEU A 195 -16.45 -21.03 10.85
N ASN A 196 -17.32 -20.83 9.85
CA ASN A 196 -18.49 -21.70 9.67
C ASN A 196 -18.06 -23.15 9.59
N TYR A 197 -17.09 -23.46 8.71
CA TYR A 197 -16.60 -24.82 8.52
C TYR A 197 -15.73 -25.38 9.65
N LEU A 198 -15.41 -24.58 10.67
CA LEU A 198 -14.82 -25.07 11.92
C LEU A 198 -15.87 -25.50 12.94
N PHE A 199 -17.08 -24.96 12.85
CA PHE A 199 -18.15 -25.21 13.82
C PHE A 199 -19.34 -25.99 13.24
N SER A 200 -19.43 -26.09 11.90
CA SER A 200 -20.54 -26.69 11.17
C SER A 200 -20.06 -27.24 9.83
N ASP A 201 -20.42 -28.47 9.52
CA ASP A 201 -20.16 -29.08 8.20
C ASP A 201 -21.06 -28.50 7.10
N ASP A 202 -22.26 -28.07 7.49
CA ASP A 202 -23.28 -27.59 6.58
C ASP A 202 -23.12 -26.10 6.27
N PHE A 203 -23.42 -25.76 5.02
CA PHE A 203 -23.59 -24.39 4.58
C PHE A 203 -25.07 -24.02 4.67
N THR A 204 -25.43 -23.16 5.62
CA THR A 204 -26.80 -22.79 5.98
C THR A 204 -27.00 -21.28 5.95
N SER A 205 -28.21 -20.80 6.26
CA SER A 205 -28.48 -19.37 6.48
C SER A 205 -27.53 -18.76 7.54
N GLY A 206 -27.19 -19.53 8.58
CA GLY A 206 -26.20 -19.14 9.59
C GLY A 206 -24.80 -18.88 9.03
N SER A 207 -24.40 -19.56 7.95
CA SER A 207 -23.10 -19.37 7.30
C SER A 207 -22.99 -17.99 6.66
N TYR A 208 -24.03 -17.53 5.98
CA TYR A 208 -24.09 -16.16 5.45
C TYR A 208 -24.05 -15.13 6.58
N GLY A 209 -24.71 -15.41 7.71
CA GLY A 209 -24.66 -14.56 8.91
C GLY A 209 -23.24 -14.41 9.47
N LEU A 210 -22.47 -15.50 9.54
CA LEU A 210 -21.07 -15.48 9.95
C LEU A 210 -20.18 -14.71 8.97
N MET A 211 -20.33 -14.97 7.67
CA MET A 211 -19.59 -14.28 6.60
C MET A 211 -19.84 -12.77 6.62
N PHE A 212 -21.10 -12.36 6.73
CA PHE A 212 -21.49 -10.94 6.81
C PHE A 212 -20.95 -10.29 8.09
N SER A 213 -21.13 -10.95 9.24
CA SER A 213 -20.70 -10.40 10.53
C SER A 213 -19.18 -10.23 10.61
N MET A 214 -18.43 -11.23 10.14
CA MET A 214 -16.97 -11.16 10.09
C MET A 214 -16.48 -10.11 9.09
N SER A 215 -17.15 -9.95 7.94
CA SER A 215 -16.89 -8.87 6.97
C SER A 215 -17.00 -7.49 7.64
N ILE A 216 -18.10 -7.22 8.35
CA ILE A 216 -18.28 -5.94 9.06
C ILE A 216 -17.25 -5.78 10.19
N ALA A 217 -17.00 -6.82 10.97
CA ALA A 217 -16.07 -6.79 12.09
C ALA A 217 -14.63 -6.47 11.64
N GLU A 218 -14.16 -7.12 10.58
CA GLU A 218 -12.81 -6.89 10.03
C GLU A 218 -12.70 -5.58 9.26
N LEU A 219 -13.78 -5.11 8.65
CA LEU A 219 -13.83 -3.76 8.08
C LEU A 219 -13.61 -2.69 9.14
N ILE A 220 -14.32 -2.79 10.26
CA ILE A 220 -14.18 -1.87 11.41
C ILE A 220 -12.80 -2.04 12.07
N GLY A 221 -12.35 -3.29 12.24
CA GLY A 221 -11.05 -3.62 12.81
C GLY A 221 -9.90 -3.04 11.98
N GLY A 222 -9.97 -3.16 10.65
CA GLY A 222 -9.01 -2.59 9.72
C GLY A 222 -8.96 -1.06 9.82
N TYR A 223 -10.12 -0.39 9.90
CA TYR A 223 -10.21 1.06 10.08
C TYR A 223 -9.50 1.51 11.36
N TYR A 224 -9.86 0.90 12.49
CA TYR A 224 -9.32 1.25 13.80
C TYR A 224 -7.81 1.00 13.87
N LEU A 225 -7.36 -0.15 13.38
CA LEU A 225 -5.95 -0.53 13.39
C LEU A 225 -5.09 0.41 12.56
N ALA A 226 -5.50 0.71 11.34
CA ALA A 226 -4.77 1.63 10.46
C ALA A 226 -4.75 3.06 11.01
N THR A 227 -5.86 3.54 11.58
CA THR A 227 -5.96 4.88 12.16
C THR A 227 -5.04 5.04 13.38
N ASN A 228 -5.06 4.08 14.31
CA ASN A 228 -4.25 4.17 15.53
C ASN A 228 -2.75 3.96 15.30
N THR A 229 -2.38 3.32 14.19
CA THR A 229 -0.99 3.09 13.83
C THR A 229 -0.46 4.08 12.79
N ASN A 230 -1.27 5.08 12.40
CA ASN A 230 -0.96 6.02 11.32
C ASN A 230 -0.46 5.31 10.05
N MET A 231 -1.14 4.22 9.69
CA MET A 231 -0.70 3.33 8.62
C MET A 231 -0.78 4.02 7.26
N THR A 232 0.28 3.90 6.46
CA THR A 232 0.28 4.37 5.07
C THR A 232 -0.53 3.41 4.18
N GLU A 233 -1.05 3.89 3.05
CA GLU A 233 -1.78 3.05 2.09
C GLU A 233 -0.94 1.88 1.57
N GLY A 234 0.35 2.12 1.28
CA GLY A 234 1.25 1.05 0.81
C GLY A 234 1.53 -0.01 1.87
N LYS A 235 1.70 0.38 3.14
CA LYS A 235 1.82 -0.59 4.24
C LYS A 235 0.53 -1.41 4.40
N ALA A 236 -0.63 -0.77 4.41
CA ALA A 236 -1.93 -1.45 4.45
C ALA A 236 -2.07 -2.47 3.30
N SER A 237 -1.62 -2.11 2.10
CA SER A 237 -1.64 -2.97 0.92
C SER A 237 -0.70 -4.18 1.04
N VAL A 238 0.54 -4.00 1.55
CA VAL A 238 1.45 -5.14 1.81
C VAL A 238 0.89 -6.09 2.87
N LEU A 239 0.36 -5.56 3.97
CA LEU A 239 -0.30 -6.36 5.01
C LEU A 239 -1.44 -7.18 4.40
N SER A 240 -2.25 -6.54 3.56
CA SER A 240 -3.37 -7.17 2.87
C SER A 240 -2.92 -8.33 1.98
N THR A 241 -1.96 -8.06 1.07
CA THR A 241 -1.37 -9.07 0.19
C THR A 241 -0.80 -10.26 0.96
N MET A 242 0.00 -10.00 1.99
CA MET A 242 0.63 -11.06 2.77
C MET A 242 -0.37 -11.85 3.61
N THR A 243 -1.46 -11.23 4.07
CA THR A 243 -2.57 -11.93 4.74
C THR A 243 -3.25 -12.91 3.78
N ALA A 244 -3.57 -12.50 2.54
CA ALA A 244 -4.15 -13.39 1.54
C ALA A 244 -3.22 -14.55 1.15
N ILE A 245 -1.92 -14.27 0.98
CA ILE A 245 -0.93 -15.33 0.74
C ILE A 245 -0.83 -16.26 1.96
N GLY A 246 -0.87 -15.69 3.16
CA GLY A 246 -0.88 -16.41 4.43
C GLY A 246 -2.02 -17.43 4.52
N ILE A 247 -3.22 -17.07 4.07
CA ILE A 247 -4.36 -18.01 3.95
C ILE A 247 -3.98 -19.20 3.05
N GLY A 248 -3.40 -18.94 1.88
CA GLY A 248 -2.97 -20.00 0.95
C GLY A 248 -1.96 -20.97 1.58
N TYR A 249 -0.97 -20.43 2.30
CA TYR A 249 -0.03 -21.24 3.08
C TYR A 249 -0.71 -22.01 4.21
N GLY A 250 -1.63 -21.34 4.91
CA GLY A 250 -2.41 -21.90 6.00
C GLY A 250 -3.23 -23.11 5.57
N ILE A 251 -3.85 -23.06 4.39
CA ILE A 251 -4.59 -24.18 3.80
C ILE A 251 -3.63 -25.25 3.25
N GLY A 252 -2.56 -24.84 2.57
CA GLY A 252 -1.66 -25.77 1.89
C GLY A 252 -0.76 -26.60 2.82
N LEU A 253 -0.36 -26.06 3.98
CA LEU A 253 0.52 -26.79 4.90
C LEU A 253 -0.13 -28.04 5.51
N PRO A 254 -1.36 -27.98 6.07
CA PRO A 254 -2.09 -29.18 6.50
C PRO A 254 -2.19 -30.25 5.41
N PHE A 255 -2.44 -29.84 4.15
CA PHE A 255 -2.46 -30.75 3.00
C PHE A 255 -1.15 -31.53 2.86
N ILE A 256 -0.01 -30.82 2.86
CA ILE A 256 1.33 -31.41 2.71
C ILE A 256 1.65 -32.38 3.85
N PHE A 257 1.11 -32.13 5.06
CA PHE A 257 1.31 -32.99 6.22
C PHE A 257 0.25 -34.09 6.35
N GLY A 258 -0.59 -34.31 5.33
CA GLY A 258 -1.56 -35.40 5.29
C GLY A 258 -2.75 -35.20 6.22
N ALA A 259 -3.15 -33.97 6.50
CA ALA A 259 -4.40 -33.72 7.23
C ALA A 259 -5.60 -34.16 6.37
N GLU A 260 -6.48 -34.99 6.93
CA GLU A 260 -7.68 -35.45 6.20
C GLU A 260 -8.93 -34.63 6.54
N GLU A 261 -8.92 -33.99 7.71
CA GLU A 261 -10.05 -33.24 8.26
C GLU A 261 -10.14 -31.83 7.66
N LYS A 262 -11.32 -31.47 7.17
CA LYS A 262 -11.61 -30.15 6.57
C LYS A 262 -11.26 -29.00 7.53
N GLU A 263 -11.51 -29.21 8.81
CA GLU A 263 -11.27 -28.30 9.92
C GLU A 263 -9.78 -27.93 10.00
N SER A 264 -8.88 -28.87 9.73
CA SER A 264 -7.44 -28.61 9.72
C SER A 264 -7.06 -27.57 8.66
N TYR A 265 -7.69 -27.64 7.49
CA TYR A 265 -7.47 -26.66 6.41
C TYR A 265 -8.06 -25.29 6.77
N MET A 266 -9.26 -25.25 7.35
CA MET A 266 -9.93 -23.99 7.71
C MET A 266 -9.20 -23.29 8.86
N LEU A 267 -8.82 -24.03 9.91
CA LEU A 267 -8.00 -23.52 11.01
C LEU A 267 -6.63 -23.09 10.50
N GLY A 268 -6.03 -23.90 9.63
CA GLY A 268 -4.79 -23.57 8.96
C GLY A 268 -4.89 -22.25 8.22
N GLY A 269 -5.94 -22.04 7.41
CA GLY A 269 -6.21 -20.79 6.70
C GLY A 269 -6.32 -19.57 7.62
N LEU A 270 -7.06 -19.68 8.73
CA LEU A 270 -7.19 -18.61 9.74
C LEU A 270 -5.85 -18.29 10.43
N LEU A 271 -5.10 -19.30 10.86
CA LEU A 271 -3.78 -19.09 11.46
C LEU A 271 -2.78 -18.54 10.45
N GLY A 272 -2.85 -19.04 9.22
CA GLY A 272 -2.05 -18.59 8.09
C GLY A 272 -2.28 -17.13 7.76
N SER A 273 -3.53 -16.64 7.81
CA SER A 273 -3.83 -15.22 7.62
C SER A 273 -3.15 -14.36 8.68
N GLY A 274 -3.20 -14.76 9.95
CA GLY A 274 -2.50 -14.07 11.05
C GLY A 274 -0.97 -14.07 10.90
N VAL A 275 -0.38 -15.20 10.51
CA VAL A 275 1.06 -15.30 10.21
C VAL A 275 1.44 -14.42 9.01
N GLY A 276 0.61 -14.43 7.97
CA GLY A 276 0.76 -13.58 6.78
C GLY A 276 0.71 -12.10 7.12
N TYR A 277 -0.25 -11.68 7.96
CA TYR A 277 -0.34 -10.31 8.47
C TYR A 277 0.94 -9.90 9.21
N PHE A 278 1.44 -10.75 10.11
CA PHE A 278 2.67 -10.49 10.85
C PHE A 278 3.89 -10.38 9.92
N ALA A 279 4.02 -11.30 8.96
CA ALA A 279 5.08 -11.26 7.95
C ALA A 279 4.99 -9.98 7.10
N GLY A 280 3.78 -9.58 6.69
CA GLY A 280 3.55 -8.32 5.97
C GLY A 280 3.98 -7.09 6.79
N ASN A 281 3.74 -7.08 8.10
CA ASN A 281 4.23 -6.01 8.98
C ASN A 281 5.77 -6.00 9.06
N LEU A 282 6.44 -7.16 9.11
CA LEU A 282 7.90 -7.21 9.08
C LEU A 282 8.46 -6.68 7.75
N ILE A 283 7.91 -7.15 6.63
CA ILE A 283 8.32 -6.75 5.28
C ILE A 283 8.10 -5.24 5.10
N SER A 284 6.91 -4.73 5.39
CA SER A 284 6.56 -3.31 5.24
C SER A 284 7.31 -2.35 6.17
N ASN A 285 7.96 -2.84 7.22
CA ASN A 285 8.83 -2.02 8.07
C ASN A 285 10.29 -2.00 7.58
N SER A 286 10.67 -2.86 6.63
CA SER A 286 12.04 -2.90 6.09
C SER A 286 12.31 -1.78 5.07
N GLN A 287 11.27 -1.25 4.43
CA GLN A 287 11.32 -0.12 3.51
C GLN A 287 9.94 0.54 3.40
N ASN A 288 9.87 1.74 2.85
CA ASN A 288 8.59 2.39 2.56
C ASN A 288 8.01 1.78 1.28
N TYR A 289 6.88 1.08 1.39
CA TYR A 289 6.13 0.61 0.22
C TYR A 289 5.10 1.64 -0.18
N THR A 290 4.93 1.80 -1.48
CA THR A 290 3.74 2.38 -2.09
C THR A 290 2.69 1.29 -2.38
N VAL A 291 1.50 1.70 -2.82
CA VAL A 291 0.46 0.79 -3.33
C VAL A 291 0.91 0.07 -4.60
N GLY A 292 1.71 0.75 -5.44
CA GLY A 292 2.26 0.16 -6.66
C GLY A 292 3.24 -0.96 -6.35
N ASP A 293 4.09 -0.77 -5.34
CA ASP A 293 5.06 -1.76 -4.89
C ASP A 293 4.36 -3.01 -4.33
N ALA A 294 3.33 -2.80 -3.50
CA ALA A 294 2.52 -3.89 -2.96
C ALA A 294 1.81 -4.69 -4.07
N SER A 295 1.36 -4.01 -5.13
CA SER A 295 0.77 -4.68 -6.31
C SER A 295 1.81 -5.52 -7.05
N ILE A 296 3.04 -5.04 -7.21
CA ILE A 296 4.14 -5.82 -7.82
C ILE A 296 4.46 -7.04 -6.96
N LEU A 297 4.57 -6.86 -5.64
CA LEU A 297 4.79 -7.94 -4.68
C LEU A 297 3.73 -9.04 -4.81
N ALA A 298 2.45 -8.64 -4.87
CA ALA A 298 1.31 -9.54 -5.05
C ALA A 298 1.39 -10.32 -6.37
N ASN A 299 1.63 -9.62 -7.49
CA ASN A 299 1.75 -10.26 -8.81
C ASN A 299 2.91 -11.24 -8.85
N CYS A 300 4.08 -10.89 -8.30
CA CYS A 300 5.21 -11.81 -8.26
C CYS A 300 4.91 -13.03 -7.39
N GLY A 301 4.25 -12.87 -6.24
CA GLY A 301 3.78 -14.00 -5.43
C GLY A 301 2.83 -14.92 -6.19
N MET A 302 1.82 -14.37 -6.88
CA MET A 302 0.87 -15.14 -7.68
C MET A 302 1.52 -15.85 -8.87
N LEU A 303 2.39 -15.16 -9.63
CA LEU A 303 3.14 -15.75 -10.74
C LEU A 303 4.09 -16.84 -10.24
N GLY A 304 4.74 -16.60 -9.09
CA GLY A 304 5.57 -17.58 -8.41
C GLY A 304 4.80 -18.84 -8.03
N ALA A 305 3.55 -18.71 -7.58
CA ALA A 305 2.67 -19.84 -7.28
C ALA A 305 2.19 -20.56 -8.56
N TYR A 306 1.86 -19.80 -9.60
CA TYR A 306 1.27 -20.30 -10.83
C TYR A 306 2.27 -21.12 -11.68
N LEU A 307 3.55 -20.72 -11.70
CA LEU A 307 4.55 -21.38 -12.53
C LEU A 307 4.80 -22.86 -12.14
N PRO A 308 5.02 -23.22 -10.86
CA PRO A 308 5.10 -24.61 -10.44
C PRO A 308 3.80 -25.38 -10.67
N LEU A 309 2.63 -24.76 -10.47
CA LEU A 309 1.35 -25.42 -10.75
C LEU A 309 1.29 -25.89 -12.22
N MET A 310 1.68 -25.01 -13.14
CA MET A 310 1.76 -25.33 -14.56
C MET A 310 2.79 -26.43 -14.85
N ILE A 311 3.99 -26.35 -14.27
CA ILE A 311 5.04 -27.37 -14.48
C ILE A 311 4.55 -28.75 -14.01
N ASN A 312 3.92 -28.83 -12.84
CA ASN A 312 3.37 -30.07 -12.31
C ASN A 312 2.23 -30.61 -13.17
N ALA A 313 1.36 -29.75 -13.69
CA ALA A 313 0.27 -30.14 -14.59
C ALA A 313 0.81 -30.75 -15.90
N ILE A 314 1.83 -30.14 -16.50
CA ILE A 314 2.48 -30.67 -17.72
C ILE A 314 3.21 -31.99 -17.42
N ALA A 315 3.89 -32.07 -16.28
CA ALA A 315 4.60 -33.26 -15.84
C ALA A 315 3.67 -34.39 -15.35
N GLU A 316 2.34 -34.16 -15.32
CA GLU A 316 1.34 -35.10 -14.80
C GLU A 316 1.69 -35.62 -13.39
N THR A 317 2.16 -34.71 -12.54
CA THR A 317 2.54 -35.07 -11.17
C THR A 317 1.31 -35.52 -10.40
N LYS A 318 1.32 -36.78 -9.96
CA LYS A 318 0.18 -37.43 -9.29
C LYS A 318 0.14 -37.16 -7.78
N ASP A 319 1.29 -36.84 -7.20
CA ASP A 319 1.43 -36.58 -5.77
C ASP A 319 0.98 -35.15 -5.47
N GLY A 320 -0.23 -35.00 -4.95
CA GLY A 320 -0.82 -33.69 -4.71
C GLY A 320 0.03 -32.87 -3.74
N GLU A 321 0.58 -33.51 -2.72
CA GLU A 321 1.38 -32.91 -1.66
C GLU A 321 2.63 -32.23 -2.25
N SER A 322 3.32 -32.91 -3.17
CA SER A 322 4.43 -32.32 -3.93
C SER A 322 3.98 -31.13 -4.79
N VAL A 323 2.80 -31.19 -5.42
CA VAL A 323 2.26 -30.06 -6.20
C VAL A 323 2.03 -28.86 -5.29
N VAL A 324 1.35 -29.03 -4.16
CA VAL A 324 1.09 -27.93 -3.22
C VAL A 324 2.38 -27.39 -2.62
N ALA A 325 3.32 -28.24 -2.23
CA ALA A 325 4.62 -27.83 -1.69
C ALA A 325 5.40 -26.97 -2.68
N THR A 326 5.44 -27.36 -3.96
CA THR A 326 6.14 -26.59 -5.00
C THR A 326 5.42 -25.29 -5.33
N VAL A 327 4.08 -25.25 -5.31
CA VAL A 327 3.28 -24.02 -5.46
C VAL A 327 3.57 -23.04 -4.34
N LEU A 328 3.55 -23.49 -3.08
CA LEU A 328 3.87 -22.64 -1.93
C LEU A 328 5.31 -22.10 -2.06
N LEU A 329 6.29 -22.97 -2.29
CA LEU A 329 7.70 -22.57 -2.46
C LEU A 329 7.88 -21.55 -3.60
N GLY A 330 7.17 -21.75 -4.71
CA GLY A 330 7.13 -20.81 -5.82
C GLY A 330 6.55 -19.46 -5.41
N ALA A 331 5.45 -19.44 -4.65
CA ALA A 331 4.85 -18.21 -4.13
C ALA A 331 5.84 -17.44 -3.24
N ALA A 332 6.54 -18.10 -2.31
CA ALA A 332 7.57 -17.47 -1.48
C ALA A 332 8.72 -16.89 -2.32
N SER A 333 9.19 -17.67 -3.31
CA SER A 333 10.24 -17.22 -4.23
C SER A 333 9.78 -16.00 -5.03
N GLY A 334 8.52 -15.99 -5.46
CA GLY A 334 7.88 -14.87 -6.13
C GLY A 334 7.82 -13.62 -5.26
N ILE A 335 7.36 -13.72 -4.02
CA ILE A 335 7.34 -12.61 -3.06
C ILE A 335 8.76 -12.06 -2.83
N PHE A 336 9.74 -12.94 -2.63
CA PHE A 336 11.14 -12.53 -2.46
C PHE A 336 11.66 -11.78 -3.68
N ILE A 337 11.38 -12.26 -4.89
CA ILE A 337 11.74 -11.55 -6.13
C ILE A 337 11.02 -10.21 -6.22
N GLY A 338 9.72 -10.17 -5.95
CA GLY A 338 8.91 -8.95 -5.98
C GLY A 338 9.43 -7.88 -5.04
N ASP A 339 9.79 -8.27 -3.81
CA ASP A 339 10.43 -7.41 -2.82
C ASP A 339 11.73 -6.80 -3.36
N ARG A 340 12.59 -7.63 -3.97
CA ARG A 340 13.84 -7.16 -4.57
C ARG A 340 13.61 -6.25 -5.78
N LEU A 341 12.55 -6.48 -6.55
CA LEU A 341 12.21 -5.65 -7.71
C LEU A 341 11.75 -4.24 -7.31
N VAL A 342 11.14 -4.07 -6.15
CA VAL A 342 10.65 -2.77 -5.67
C VAL A 342 11.68 -2.00 -4.83
N LEU A 343 12.75 -2.66 -4.34
CA LEU A 343 13.83 -1.95 -3.62
C LEU A 343 14.34 -0.72 -4.39
N GLY A 344 14.32 0.43 -3.70
CA GLY A 344 14.76 1.72 -4.22
C GLY A 344 13.82 2.34 -5.28
N LYS A 345 12.58 1.86 -5.37
CA LYS A 345 11.56 2.35 -6.30
C LYS A 345 10.26 2.62 -5.55
N ASP A 346 9.57 3.68 -5.95
CA ASP A 346 8.25 4.07 -5.45
C ASP A 346 7.26 4.01 -6.64
N PHE A 347 6.72 2.83 -6.96
CA PHE A 347 5.77 2.70 -8.06
C PHE A 347 4.44 3.39 -7.69
N THR A 348 3.83 4.16 -8.59
CA THR A 348 2.54 4.78 -8.28
C THR A 348 1.41 3.74 -8.29
N LYS A 349 0.26 4.05 -7.65
CA LYS A 349 -0.95 3.21 -7.68
C LYS A 349 -1.34 2.83 -9.11
N SER A 350 -1.38 3.81 -10.01
CA SER A 350 -1.70 3.59 -11.43
C SER A 350 -0.67 2.69 -12.14
N GLN A 351 0.62 2.84 -11.85
CA GLN A 351 1.65 1.96 -12.43
C GLN A 351 1.47 0.51 -11.96
N GLY A 352 1.24 0.30 -10.67
CA GLY A 352 0.91 -1.02 -10.11
C GLY A 352 -0.33 -1.64 -10.76
N THR A 353 -1.42 -0.87 -10.88
CA THR A 353 -2.64 -1.31 -11.58
C THR A 353 -2.37 -1.72 -13.03
N PHE A 354 -1.60 -0.92 -13.78
CA PHE A 354 -1.26 -1.26 -15.17
C PHE A 354 -0.38 -2.51 -15.27
N ILE A 355 0.52 -2.75 -14.30
CA ILE A 355 1.31 -3.98 -14.22
C ILE A 355 0.40 -5.18 -13.97
N SER A 356 -0.54 -5.09 -13.02
CA SER A 356 -1.52 -6.15 -12.77
C SER A 356 -2.39 -6.46 -13.98
N ILE A 357 -2.93 -5.42 -14.65
CA ILE A 357 -3.74 -5.57 -15.87
C ILE A 357 -2.90 -6.18 -16.99
N GLY A 358 -1.66 -5.73 -17.19
CA GLY A 358 -0.76 -6.29 -18.19
C GLY A 358 -0.45 -7.75 -17.94
N THR A 359 -0.25 -8.15 -16.68
CA THR A 359 -0.07 -9.55 -16.26
C THR A 359 -1.31 -10.38 -16.63
N LEU A 360 -2.50 -9.92 -16.27
CA LEU A 360 -3.76 -10.61 -16.60
C LEU A 360 -4.00 -10.69 -18.12
N ALA A 361 -3.86 -9.57 -18.83
CA ALA A 361 -4.07 -9.50 -20.28
C ALA A 361 -3.06 -10.37 -21.05
N GLY A 362 -1.81 -10.36 -20.61
CA GLY A 362 -0.77 -11.26 -21.13
C GLY A 362 -1.16 -12.72 -20.92
N GLY A 363 -1.64 -13.08 -19.74
CA GLY A 363 -2.13 -14.44 -19.44
C GLY A 363 -3.29 -14.87 -20.32
N LEU A 364 -4.29 -14.00 -20.49
CA LEU A 364 -5.43 -14.27 -21.37
C LEU A 364 -5.01 -14.42 -22.83
N LEU A 365 -4.13 -13.55 -23.33
CA LEU A 365 -3.62 -13.64 -24.70
C LEU A 365 -2.80 -14.93 -24.89
N GLY A 366 -1.95 -15.26 -23.93
CA GLY A 366 -1.20 -16.51 -23.90
C GLY A 366 -2.12 -17.73 -23.90
N GLY A 367 -3.07 -17.81 -22.98
CA GLY A 367 -4.06 -18.87 -22.93
C GLY A 367 -4.85 -19.01 -24.25
N SER A 368 -5.19 -17.89 -24.90
CA SER A 368 -5.82 -17.88 -26.22
C SER A 368 -4.94 -18.52 -27.29
N ILE A 369 -3.62 -18.27 -27.27
CA ILE A 369 -2.67 -18.92 -28.17
C ILE A 369 -2.56 -20.41 -27.86
N GLY A 370 -2.48 -20.78 -26.58
CA GLY A 370 -2.45 -22.18 -26.14
C GLY A 370 -3.68 -22.96 -26.61
N PHE A 371 -4.86 -22.32 -26.57
CA PHE A 371 -6.11 -22.88 -27.07
C PHE A 371 -6.05 -23.19 -28.58
N LEU A 372 -5.42 -22.32 -29.38
CA LEU A 372 -5.21 -22.57 -30.81
C LEU A 372 -4.29 -23.77 -31.07
N PHE A 373 -3.33 -24.05 -30.18
CA PHE A 373 -2.44 -25.22 -30.30
C PHE A 373 -3.10 -26.53 -29.87
N GLU A 374 -3.99 -26.49 -28.88
CA GLU A 374 -4.74 -27.67 -28.44
C GLU A 374 -5.83 -28.09 -29.44
N GLY A 375 -6.35 -27.13 -30.20
CA GLY A 375 -7.43 -27.38 -31.16
C GLY A 375 -8.79 -27.57 -30.48
N ASN A 376 -9.80 -27.97 -31.27
CA ASN A 376 -11.19 -28.11 -30.79
C ASN A 376 -11.46 -29.45 -30.08
N ASP A 377 -10.44 -30.17 -29.59
CA ASP A 377 -10.68 -31.40 -28.85
C ASP A 377 -11.18 -31.07 -27.45
N LEU A 378 -12.47 -31.29 -27.20
CA LEU A 378 -13.11 -31.06 -25.90
C LEU A 378 -12.53 -31.97 -24.79
N ASN A 379 -11.74 -32.98 -25.14
CA ASN A 379 -11.03 -33.85 -24.19
C ASN A 379 -9.58 -33.42 -23.93
N SER A 380 -9.15 -32.27 -24.44
CA SER A 380 -7.80 -31.78 -24.18
C SER A 380 -7.64 -31.41 -22.69
N ASP A 381 -6.47 -31.70 -22.13
CA ASP A 381 -6.19 -31.56 -20.70
C ASP A 381 -5.85 -30.12 -20.27
N GLY A 382 -5.93 -29.16 -21.20
CA GLY A 382 -5.71 -27.74 -20.98
C GLY A 382 -4.23 -27.37 -20.78
N LYS A 383 -3.30 -28.31 -20.98
CA LYS A 383 -1.88 -28.10 -20.66
C LYS A 383 -1.27 -26.99 -21.49
N MET A 384 -1.60 -26.90 -22.79
CA MET A 384 -1.09 -25.85 -23.66
C MET A 384 -1.69 -24.50 -23.28
N VAL A 385 -2.99 -24.44 -22.99
CA VAL A 385 -3.64 -23.23 -22.47
C VAL A 385 -2.94 -22.73 -21.19
N MET A 386 -2.68 -23.62 -20.23
CA MET A 386 -1.99 -23.24 -18.98
C MET A 386 -0.55 -22.78 -19.22
N LEU A 387 0.21 -23.49 -20.04
CA LEU A 387 1.60 -23.14 -20.36
C LEU A 387 1.69 -21.75 -21.00
N PHE A 388 0.94 -21.54 -22.08
CA PHE A 388 0.99 -20.27 -22.79
C PHE A 388 0.37 -19.14 -21.97
N SER A 389 -0.63 -19.42 -21.13
CA SER A 389 -1.15 -18.44 -20.16
C SER A 389 -0.07 -18.01 -19.16
N ALA A 390 0.69 -18.94 -18.57
CA ALA A 390 1.79 -18.59 -17.68
C ALA A 390 2.87 -17.76 -18.38
N LEU A 391 3.29 -18.15 -19.59
CA LEU A 391 4.26 -17.41 -20.39
C LEU A 391 3.76 -16.01 -20.75
N GLY A 392 2.49 -15.92 -21.16
CA GLY A 392 1.84 -14.67 -21.49
C GLY A 392 1.76 -13.73 -20.27
N ALA A 393 1.41 -14.27 -19.10
CA ALA A 393 1.31 -13.49 -17.87
C ALA A 393 2.68 -12.94 -17.44
N ILE A 394 3.73 -13.77 -17.49
CA ILE A 394 5.12 -13.35 -17.24
C ILE A 394 5.54 -12.28 -18.25
N GLY A 395 5.23 -12.46 -19.54
CA GLY A 395 5.54 -11.50 -20.59
C GLY A 395 4.85 -10.16 -20.35
N GLY A 396 3.55 -10.19 -20.04
CA GLY A 396 2.75 -9.01 -19.72
C GLY A 396 3.27 -8.27 -18.50
N PHE A 397 3.57 -8.98 -17.42
CA PHE A 397 4.22 -8.42 -16.22
C PHE A 397 5.54 -7.74 -16.57
N THR A 398 6.42 -8.45 -17.28
CA THR A 398 7.78 -7.98 -17.60
C THR A 398 7.75 -6.72 -18.45
N VAL A 399 6.94 -6.70 -19.51
CA VAL A 399 6.80 -5.53 -20.40
C VAL A 399 6.34 -4.31 -19.62
N MET A 400 5.33 -4.46 -18.76
CA MET A 400 4.79 -3.35 -17.99
C MET A 400 5.75 -2.87 -16.90
N TYR A 401 6.40 -3.79 -16.19
CA TYR A 401 7.41 -3.45 -15.17
C TYR A 401 8.56 -2.67 -15.78
N GLU A 402 9.14 -3.17 -16.88
CA GLU A 402 10.26 -2.52 -17.59
C GLU A 402 9.89 -1.11 -18.09
N SER A 403 8.64 -0.91 -18.54
CA SER A 403 8.12 0.40 -18.96
C SER A 403 8.11 1.46 -17.83
N PHE A 404 7.98 1.03 -16.58
CA PHE A 404 7.79 1.93 -15.43
C PHE A 404 8.98 1.99 -14.47
N LYS A 405 9.83 0.96 -14.42
CA LYS A 405 10.89 0.85 -13.38
C LYS A 405 11.84 2.04 -13.30
N ASP A 406 12.14 2.69 -14.43
CA ASP A 406 13.05 3.83 -14.45
C ASP A 406 12.36 5.12 -13.98
N LYS A 407 11.06 5.26 -14.23
CA LYS A 407 10.24 6.38 -13.74
C LYS A 407 9.93 6.27 -12.25
N ALA A 408 9.94 5.04 -11.72
CA ALA A 408 9.68 4.76 -10.31
C ALA A 408 10.92 4.91 -9.41
N ARG A 409 12.11 5.16 -9.96
CA ARG A 409 13.33 5.27 -9.13
C ARG A 409 13.23 6.47 -8.18
N VAL A 410 13.47 6.20 -6.90
CA VAL A 410 13.58 7.26 -5.89
C VAL A 410 14.92 7.96 -6.07
N PRO A 411 14.97 9.31 -6.13
CA PRO A 411 16.24 10.03 -6.20
C PRO A 411 17.16 9.63 -5.05
N GLU A 412 18.46 9.39 -5.34
CA GLU A 412 19.47 8.88 -4.38
C GLU A 412 19.71 9.75 -3.15
N ASN A 413 19.08 10.93 -3.02
CA ASN A 413 19.21 11.83 -1.87
C ASN A 413 18.51 11.31 -0.58
N ARG A 414 18.29 10.01 -0.46
CA ARG A 414 17.79 9.40 0.78
C ARG A 414 18.88 8.57 1.42
N THR A 415 19.27 8.98 2.61
CA THR A 415 20.07 8.16 3.52
C THR A 415 19.39 6.80 3.72
N SER A 416 20.05 5.71 3.35
CA SER A 416 19.51 4.35 3.49
C SER A 416 20.46 3.45 4.28
N LEU A 417 19.88 2.57 5.08
CA LEU A 417 20.57 1.59 5.92
C LEU A 417 20.29 0.19 5.32
N GLU A 418 21.23 -0.33 4.55
CA GLU A 418 21.14 -1.65 3.91
C GLU A 418 21.71 -2.72 4.86
N PHE A 419 20.92 -3.75 5.17
CA PHE A 419 21.39 -4.98 5.82
C PHE A 419 21.76 -6.01 4.74
N GLU A 420 23.02 -6.39 4.69
CA GLU A 420 23.51 -7.43 3.78
C GLU A 420 23.72 -8.74 4.56
N PHE A 421 23.02 -9.80 4.16
CA PHE A 421 23.26 -11.16 4.65
C PHE A 421 23.85 -12.00 3.51
N ASN A 422 25.09 -12.46 3.65
CA ASN A 422 25.79 -13.26 2.65
C ASN A 422 26.09 -14.65 3.20
N PRO A 423 25.17 -15.62 3.11
CA PRO A 423 25.39 -16.97 3.63
C PRO A 423 26.53 -17.71 2.88
N GLY A 424 26.83 -17.31 1.64
CA GLY A 424 27.95 -17.84 0.86
C GLY A 424 29.33 -17.57 1.47
N SER A 425 29.46 -16.52 2.30
CA SER A 425 30.70 -16.22 3.02
C SER A 425 31.12 -17.34 4.00
N TYR A 426 30.16 -18.09 4.56
CA TYR A 426 30.45 -19.28 5.38
C TYR A 426 31.06 -20.42 4.55
N ALA A 427 30.53 -20.66 3.35
CA ALA A 427 31.07 -21.69 2.45
C ALA A 427 32.48 -21.31 1.95
N VAL A 428 32.69 -20.04 1.61
CA VAL A 428 34.00 -19.52 1.16
C VAL A 428 35.05 -19.56 2.28
N SER A 429 34.68 -19.18 3.52
CA SER A 429 35.60 -19.26 4.66
C SER A 429 36.03 -20.70 4.99
N LYS A 430 35.14 -21.69 4.84
CA LYS A 430 35.51 -23.11 5.00
C LYS A 430 36.45 -23.60 3.89
N LEU A 431 36.22 -23.21 2.64
CA LEU A 431 37.07 -23.60 1.51
C LEU A 431 38.49 -23.01 1.64
N TYR A 432 38.61 -21.78 2.11
CA TYR A 432 39.91 -21.11 2.24
C TYR A 432 40.73 -21.55 3.45
N ASN A 433 40.10 -22.04 4.53
CA ASN A 433 40.81 -22.55 5.71
C ASN A 433 41.73 -23.76 5.40
N ASN A 434 41.50 -24.46 4.28
CA ASN A 434 42.35 -25.55 3.82
C ASN A 434 43.47 -25.13 2.86
N SER A 435 43.51 -23.87 2.40
CA SER A 435 44.55 -23.38 1.50
C SER A 435 45.56 -22.52 2.26
N LYS A 436 46.87 -22.79 2.12
CA LYS A 436 47.97 -21.97 2.70
C LYS A 436 48.18 -20.63 1.96
N SER A 437 47.12 -20.05 1.40
CA SER A 437 47.19 -18.77 0.71
C SER A 437 47.27 -17.61 1.72
N LEU A 438 48.25 -16.71 1.52
CA LEU A 438 48.49 -15.52 2.36
C LEU A 438 47.47 -14.38 2.14
N TYR A 439 46.50 -14.54 1.24
CA TYR A 439 45.45 -13.56 0.98
C TYR A 439 44.07 -14.19 1.19
N GLN A 440 43.40 -13.82 2.28
CA GLN A 440 42.00 -14.13 2.53
C GLN A 440 41.18 -12.85 2.39
N PRO A 441 40.32 -12.71 1.36
CA PRO A 441 39.36 -11.62 1.31
C PRO A 441 38.33 -11.82 2.43
N TYR A 442 38.26 -10.88 3.37
CA TYR A 442 37.23 -10.86 4.40
C TYR A 442 35.90 -10.45 3.79
N ILE A 443 34.98 -11.40 3.66
CA ILE A 443 33.59 -11.15 3.27
C ILE A 443 32.74 -11.35 4.53
N PRO A 444 32.17 -10.29 5.12
CA PRO A 444 31.37 -10.42 6.33
C PRO A 444 30.08 -11.22 6.05
N MET A 445 29.68 -12.09 6.98
CA MET A 445 28.37 -12.78 6.92
C MET A 445 27.20 -11.81 7.06
N VAL A 446 27.39 -10.78 7.87
CA VAL A 446 26.41 -9.73 8.13
C VAL A 446 27.12 -8.39 7.94
N GLY A 447 26.62 -7.59 7.01
CA GLY A 447 27.08 -6.23 6.74
C GLY A 447 25.96 -5.22 7.03
N LEU A 448 26.34 -4.08 7.59
CA LEU A 448 25.49 -2.91 7.68
C LEU A 448 26.11 -1.83 6.79
N LYS A 449 25.39 -1.42 5.74
CA LYS A 449 25.88 -0.41 4.80
C LYS A 449 24.98 0.80 4.88
N TYR A 450 25.55 1.91 5.31
CA TYR A 450 24.87 3.19 5.35
C TYR A 450 25.30 4.02 4.14
N ARG A 451 24.35 4.44 3.31
CA ARG A 451 24.59 5.34 2.17
C ARG A 451 23.98 6.69 2.50
N PHE A 452 24.73 7.76 2.25
CA PHE A 452 24.27 9.15 2.34
C PHE A 452 23.67 9.59 1.02
#